data_AF-A0A7Y1THB1-F1
#
_entry.id   AF-A0A7Y1THB1-F1
#
_cell.length_a   1.000
_cell.length_b   1.000
_cell.length_c   1.000
_cell.angle_alpha   90.00
_cell.angle_beta   90.00
_cell.angle_gamma   90.00
#
_symmetry.space_group_name_H-M   'P 1'
#
loop_
_entity.id
_entity.type
_entity.pdbx_description
1 polymer ?
#
loop_
_entity_poly.entity_id
_entity_poly.type
_entity_poly.pdbx_seq_one_letter_code
_entity_poly.pdbx_strand_id
1 'polypeptide(L)' 'MLHLLAIKPTMIIIITLVLLFTLIISLIALVDILRSDFKGNNDKLIWVLIVLFLGIIGALLYFIMGSGQKSDR' A
#
# COMPACT_ATOMS: atom_id res chain seq x y z
N MET A 1 -25.68 25.45 11.68
CA MET A 1 -26.34 24.14 11.56
C MET A 1 -26.26 23.55 10.14
N LEU A 2 -26.55 24.30 9.07
CA LEU A 2 -26.48 23.80 7.68
C LEU A 2 -25.04 23.53 7.17
N HIS A 3 -24.03 24.17 7.76
CA HIS A 3 -22.62 24.03 7.34
C HIS A 3 -21.94 22.72 7.78
N LEU A 4 -22.54 21.96 8.72
CA LEU A 4 -22.05 20.64 9.16
C LEU A 4 -22.63 19.47 8.34
N LEU A 5 -23.76 19.68 7.65
CA LEU A 5 -24.51 18.62 6.97
C LEU A 5 -24.04 18.35 5.53
N ALA A 6 -23.40 19.33 4.90
CA ALA A 6 -22.67 19.15 3.66
C ALA A 6 -21.18 19.08 3.99
N ILE A 7 -20.59 17.88 3.99
CA ILE A 7 -19.14 17.75 3.80
C ILE A 7 -18.83 18.63 2.61
N LYS A 8 -18.08 19.74 2.82
CA LYS A 8 -17.79 20.70 1.74
C LYS A 8 -17.28 19.89 0.54
N PRO A 9 -17.78 20.12 -0.69
CA PRO A 9 -17.36 19.35 -1.87
C PRO A 9 -15.83 19.24 -2.01
N THR A 10 -15.11 20.25 -1.52
CA THR A 10 -13.64 20.27 -1.42
C THR A 10 -13.04 19.16 -0.55
N MET A 11 -13.67 18.79 0.57
CA MET A 11 -13.19 17.73 1.46
C MET A 11 -13.32 16.36 0.80
N ILE A 12 -14.39 16.13 0.04
CA ILE A 12 -14.59 14.88 -0.71
C ILE A 12 -13.47 14.71 -1.74
N ILE A 13 -13.15 15.76 -2.50
CA ILE A 13 -12.07 15.76 -3.50
C ILE A 13 -10.73 15.42 -2.85
N ILE A 14 -10.41 16.04 -1.70
CA ILE A 14 -9.17 15.77 -0.97
C ILE A 14 -9.11 14.32 -0.50
N ILE A 15 -10.18 13.80 0.10
CA ILE A 15 -10.24 12.42 0.59
C ILE A 15 -10.07 11.43 -0.57
N THR A 16 -10.74 11.66 -1.70
CA THR A 16 -10.60 10.82 -2.90
C THR A 16 -9.17 10.82 -3.45
N LEU A 17 -8.52 12.00 -3.51
CA LEU A 17 -7.12 12.10 -3.94
C LEU A 17 -6.17 11.33 -3.01
N VAL A 18 -6.35 11.47 -1.68
CA VAL A 18 -5.54 10.75 -0.69
C VAL A 18 -5.75 9.23 -0.80
N LEU A 19 -7.00 8.78 -0.97
CA LEU A 19 -7.32 7.37 -1.17
C LEU A 19 -6.68 6.82 -2.45
N LEU A 20 -6.79 7.56 -3.56
CA LEU A 20 -6.20 7.15 -4.83
C LEU A 20 -4.67 7.06 -4.72
N PHE A 21 -4.04 8.06 -4.09
CA PHE A 21 -2.59 8.07 -3.86
C PHE A 21 -2.15 6.87 -3.01
N THR A 22 -2.86 6.61 -1.91
CA THR A 22 -2.63 5.46 -1.02
C THR A 22 -2.73 4.14 -1.80
N LEU A 23 -3.75 4.00 -2.63
CA LEU A 23 -3.99 2.80 -3.42
C LEU A 23 -2.90 2.61 -4.48
N ILE A 24 -2.46 3.67 -5.16
CA ILE A 24 -1.36 3.62 -6.13
C ILE A 24 -0.07 3.12 -5.47
N ILE A 25 0.29 3.64 -4.29
CA ILE A 25 1.50 3.20 -3.57
C ILE A 25 1.40 1.72 -3.20
N SER A 26 0.25 1.28 -2.67
CA SER A 26 0.04 -0.13 -2.34
C SER A 26 0.11 -1.03 -3.57
N LEU A 27 -0.44 -0.60 -4.71
CA LEU A 27 -0.32 -1.34 -5.97
C LEU A 27 1.12 -1.42 -6.47
N ILE A 28 1.90 -0.33 -6.40
CA ILE A 28 3.32 -0.35 -6.78
C ILE A 28 4.08 -1.35 -5.91
N ALA A 29 3.87 -1.33 -4.59
CA ALA A 29 4.47 -2.29 -3.67
C ALA A 29 4.08 -3.73 -4.04
N LEU A 30 2.79 -3.97 -4.33
CA LEU A 30 2.31 -5.29 -4.73
C LEU A 30 2.96 -5.78 -6.03
N VAL A 31 3.08 -4.92 -7.04
CA VAL A 31 3.75 -5.24 -8.30
C VAL A 31 5.23 -5.55 -8.07
N ASP A 32 5.90 -4.78 -7.22
CA ASP A 32 7.30 -5.02 -6.85
C ASP A 32 7.47 -6.37 -6.14
N ILE A 33 6.58 -6.71 -5.20
CA ILE A 33 6.56 -8.01 -4.52
C ILE A 33 6.35 -9.16 -5.52
N LEU A 34 5.36 -9.05 -6.40
CA LEU A 34 5.05 -10.12 -7.34
C LEU A 34 6.19 -10.37 -8.33
N ARG A 35 6.86 -9.30 -8.77
CA ARG A 35 8.01 -9.36 -9.69
C ARG A 35 9.32 -9.77 -9.03
N SER A 36 9.47 -9.55 -7.73
CA SER A 36 10.70 -9.91 -7.01
C SER A 36 10.78 -11.39 -6.70
N ASP A 37 11.98 -11.96 -6.75
CA ASP A 37 12.26 -13.27 -6.18
C ASP A 37 12.67 -13.13 -4.72
N PHE A 38 12.06 -13.93 -3.85
CA PHE A 38 12.34 -13.90 -2.41
C PHE A 38 13.13 -15.14 -2.01
N LYS A 39 13.99 -14.99 -0.98
CA LYS A 39 14.80 -16.10 -0.44
C LYS A 39 13.94 -17.13 0.29
N GLY A 40 12.95 -16.68 1.07
CA GLY A 40 12.03 -17.55 1.77
C GLY A 40 10.85 -17.98 0.90
N ASN A 41 10.47 -19.26 1.01
CA ASN A 41 9.42 -19.89 0.21
C ASN A 41 8.05 -19.21 0.38
N ASN A 42 7.81 -18.55 1.51
CA ASN A 42 6.54 -17.90 1.85
C ASN A 42 6.62 -16.37 1.95
N ASP A 43 7.81 -15.76 1.85
CA ASP A 43 8.01 -14.32 2.09
C ASP A 43 7.18 -13.48 1.12
N LYS A 44 7.13 -13.89 -0.17
CA LYS A 44 6.28 -13.25 -1.18
C LYS A 44 4.82 -13.19 -0.76
N LEU A 45 4.28 -14.31 -0.27
CA LEU A 45 2.90 -14.44 0.18
C LEU A 45 2.63 -13.60 1.43
N ILE A 46 3.56 -13.61 2.39
CA ILE A 46 3.49 -12.81 3.61
C ILE A 46 3.44 -11.31 3.26
N TRP A 47 4.34 -10.83 2.39
CA TRP A 47 4.35 -9.43 1.99
C TRP A 47 3.11 -9.03 1.21
N VAL A 48 2.60 -9.88 0.32
CA VAL A 48 1.32 -9.66 -0.37
C VAL A 48 0.18 -9.47 0.65
N LEU A 49 0.07 -10.35 1.65
CA LEU A 49 -0.98 -10.26 2.67
C LEU A 49 -0.83 -8.99 3.51
N ILE A 50 0.38 -8.65 3.93
CA ILE A 50 0.67 -7.42 4.70
C ILE A 50 0.24 -6.18 3.92
N VAL A 51 0.63 -6.04 2.66
CA VAL A 51 0.27 -4.89 1.81
C VAL A 51 -1.24 -4.84 1.55
N LEU A 52 -1.87 -5.99 1.33
CA LEU A 52 -3.30 -6.07 1.02
C LEU A 52 -4.19 -5.69 2.22
N PHE A 53 -3.85 -6.17 3.43
CA PHE A 53 -4.67 -5.92 4.63
C PHE A 53 -4.33 -4.61 5.36
N LEU A 54 -3.08 -4.15 5.31
CA LEU A 54 -2.65 -2.92 5.99
C LEU A 54 -2.55 -1.70 5.05
N GLY A 55 -2.79 -1.88 3.75
CA GLY A 55 -2.79 -0.80 2.76
C GLY A 55 -1.46 -0.06 2.70
N ILE A 56 -1.48 1.26 2.90
CA ILE A 56 -0.26 2.09 2.84
C ILE A 56 0.75 1.77 3.94
N ILE A 57 0.28 1.34 5.13
CA ILE A 57 1.16 0.93 6.22
C ILE A 57 1.90 -0.34 5.81
N GLY A 58 1.19 -1.30 5.20
CA GLY A 58 1.79 -2.53 4.69
C GLY A 58 2.80 -2.25 3.57
N ALA A 59 2.47 -1.35 2.64
CA ALA A 59 3.38 -0.92 1.59
C ALA A 59 4.66 -0.26 2.16
N LEU A 60 4.52 0.59 3.18
CA LEU A 60 5.66 1.23 3.84
C LEU A 60 6.56 0.21 4.54
N LEU A 61 5.96 -0.74 5.28
CA LEU A 61 6.70 -1.84 5.92
C LEU A 61 7.47 -2.68 4.90
N TYR A 62 6.85 -2.95 3.74
CA TYR A 62 7.50 -3.67 2.66
C TYR A 62 8.76 -2.95 2.16
N PHE A 63 8.68 -1.65 1.90
CA PHE A 63 9.84 -0.90 1.42
C PHE A 63 10.98 -0.84 2.45
N ILE A 64 10.64 -0.74 3.74
CA ILE A 64 11.63 -0.67 4.83
C ILE A 64 12.27 -2.03 5.12
N MET A 65 11.49 -3.11 5.17
CA MET A 65 11.95 -4.42 5.66
C MET A 65 11.89 -5.53 4.61
N GLY A 66 10.87 -5.54 3.77
CA GLY A 66 10.63 -6.59 2.79
C GLY A 66 11.59 -6.58 1.61
N SER A 67 12.13 -5.42 1.27
CA SER A 67 13.15 -5.25 0.23
C SER A 67 14.44 -6.04 0.53
N GLY A 68 14.84 -6.18 1.79
CA GLY A 68 16.03 -6.93 2.21
C GLY A 68 15.90 -8.45 2.14
N GLN A 69 14.68 -8.98 1.95
CA GLN A 69 14.41 -10.42 1.87
C GLN A 69 14.45 -10.96 0.43
N LYS A 70 14.68 -10.07 -0.54
CA LYS A 70 14.82 -10.43 -1.95
C LYS A 70 16.08 -11.27 -2.18
N SER A 71 16.01 -12.19 -3.14
CA SER A 71 17.11 -13.04 -3.56
C SER A 71 18.15 -12.22 -4.33
N ASP A 72 19.44 -12.32 -3.98
CA ASP A 72 20.56 -11.63 -4.66
C ASP A 72 20.93 -12.24 -6.04
N ARG A 73 19.97 -12.89 -6.71
CA ARG A 73 20.23 -13.52 -8.01
C ARG A 73 19.97 -12.56 -9.15
#